data_AF-A0A535UUK6-F1
#
_entry.id   AF-A0A535UUK6-F1
#
_cell.length_a   1.000
_cell.length_b   1.000
_cell.length_c   1.000
_cell.angle_alpha   90.00
_cell.angle_beta   90.00
_cell.angle_gamma   90.00
#
_symmetry.space_group_name_H-M   'P 1'
#
loop_
_entity.id
_entity.type
_entity.pdbx_description
1 polymer ?
#
loop_
_entity_poly.entity_id
_entity_poly.type
_entity_poly.pdbx_seq_one_letter_code
_entity_poly.pdbx_strand_id
1 'polypeptide(L)'
;MPYADRDDYKIRPAAVVDVVGRRATVRPLTSAASRLACRLAEVEDLAAAGLPRASGFRRRSVVVDLTDIVGIAGELSERDRIVATAA
;
A
#
# COMPACT_ATOMS: atom_id res chain seq x y z
N MET A 1 -6.03 -3.60 4.84
CA MET A 1 -5.27 -4.62 5.59
C MET A 1 -5.07 -4.15 7.03
N PRO A 2 -5.40 -4.98 8.02
CA PRO A 2 -5.10 -4.72 9.43
C PRO A 2 -3.59 -4.81 9.67
N TYR A 3 -2.93 -3.69 9.91
CA TYR A 3 -1.49 -3.64 10.22
C TYR A 3 -1.27 -3.19 11.67
N ALA A 4 -0.40 -3.88 12.40
CA ALA A 4 0.07 -3.44 13.70
C ALA A 4 1.05 -2.27 13.52
N ASP A 5 0.53 -1.05 13.55
CA ASP A 5 1.31 0.17 13.74
C ASP A 5 1.31 0.52 15.24
N ARG A 6 2.15 1.47 15.68
CA ARG A 6 2.26 1.89 17.09
C ARG A 6 0.95 2.39 17.74
N ASP A 7 -0.10 2.65 16.97
CA ASP A 7 -1.29 3.43 17.37
C ASP A 7 -2.64 2.75 16.98
N ASP A 8 -2.85 1.50 17.37
CA ASP A 8 -4.03 0.64 17.11
C ASP A 8 -4.14 -0.05 15.74
N TYR A 9 -4.84 -1.20 15.73
CA TYR A 9 -5.28 -1.93 14.55
C TYR A 9 -6.13 -1.03 13.64
N LYS A 10 -5.50 -0.45 12.61
CA LYS A 10 -6.20 0.34 11.59
C LYS A 10 -6.15 -0.39 10.26
N ILE A 11 -7.33 -0.53 9.64
CA ILE A 11 -7.43 -0.97 8.26
C ILE A 11 -6.84 0.14 7.39
N ARG A 12 -5.72 -0.15 6.72
CA ARG A 12 -5.09 0.78 5.77
C ARG A 12 -5.05 0.18 4.36
N PRO A 13 -5.09 1.02 3.32
CA PRO A 13 -4.81 0.58 1.96
C PRO A 13 -3.35 0.14 1.85
N ALA A 14 -3.10 -0.86 1.01
CA ALA A 14 -1.78 -1.37 0.69
C ALA A 14 -1.81 -1.88 -0.75
N ALA A 15 -0.70 -1.73 -1.47
CA ALA A 15 -0.55 -2.32 -2.79
C ALA A 15 -0.06 -3.75 -2.66
N VAL A 16 -0.72 -4.68 -3.34
CA VAL A 16 -0.23 -6.06 -3.47
C VAL A 16 0.91 -6.04 -4.50
N VAL A 17 2.10 -6.49 -4.10
CA VAL A 17 3.29 -6.52 -4.97
C VAL A 17 3.64 -7.91 -5.45
N ASP A 18 3.28 -8.94 -4.69
CA ASP A 18 3.50 -10.33 -5.04
C ASP A 18 2.50 -11.24 -4.30
N VAL A 19 2.19 -12.41 -4.88
CA VAL A 19 1.30 -13.42 -4.29
C VAL A 19 1.90 -14.81 -4.50
N VAL A 20 2.16 -15.50 -3.40
CA VAL A 20 2.67 -16.88 -3.41
C VAL A 20 1.74 -17.76 -2.57
N GLY A 21 0.96 -18.59 -3.25
CA GLY A 21 -0.07 -19.41 -2.63
C GLY A 21 -1.09 -18.55 -1.90
N ARG A 22 -1.18 -18.71 -0.57
CA ARG A 22 -2.11 -17.94 0.30
C ARG A 22 -1.46 -16.70 0.94
N ARG A 23 -0.22 -16.39 0.60
CA ARG A 23 0.51 -15.24 1.15
C ARG A 23 0.59 -14.14 0.11
N ALA A 24 0.26 -12.92 0.51
CA ALA A 24 0.48 -11.72 -0.28
C ALA A 24 1.59 -10.90 0.34
N THR A 25 2.56 -10.48 -0.46
CA THR A 25 3.47 -9.40 -0.09
C THR A 25 2.79 -8.10 -0.45
N VAL A 26 2.65 -7.20 0.53
CA VAL A 26 1.99 -5.91 0.35
C VAL A 26 2.92 -4.76 0.74
N ARG A 27 2.79 -3.63 0.04
CA ARG A 27 3.41 -2.36 0.38
C ARG A 27 2.36 -1.43 0.99
N PRO A 28 2.39 -1.16 2.30
CA PRO A 28 1.39 -0.30 2.93
C PRO A 28 1.45 1.14 2.40
N LEU A 29 0.29 1.77 2.30
CA LEU A 29 0.16 3.17 1.89
C LEU A 29 -0.09 4.06 3.11
N THR A 30 0.34 5.31 3.03
CA THR A 30 0.02 6.33 4.02
C THR A 30 -0.29 7.66 3.36
N SER A 31 -1.32 8.33 3.86
CA SER A 31 -1.68 9.70 3.49
C SER A 31 -1.17 10.73 4.50
N ALA A 32 -0.43 10.31 5.52
CA ALA A 32 0.07 11.22 6.55
C ALA A 32 1.03 12.25 5.93
N ALA A 33 1.00 13.49 6.42
CA ALA A 33 1.89 14.55 5.94
C ALA A 33 3.38 14.21 6.11
N SER A 34 3.73 13.39 7.12
CA SER A 34 5.10 12.92 7.37
C SER A 34 5.71 12.15 6.21
N ARG A 35 4.91 11.61 5.28
CA ARG A 35 5.42 10.94 4.07
C ARG A 35 6.25 11.86 3.18
N LEU A 36 5.91 13.15 3.13
CA LEU A 36 6.62 14.16 2.34
C LEU A 36 8.01 14.41 2.91
N ALA A 37 8.12 14.55 4.23
CA ALA A 37 9.40 14.68 4.93
C ALA A 37 10.25 13.41 4.79
N CYS A 38 9.62 12.23 4.80
CA CYS A 38 10.28 10.95 4.59
C CYS A 38 10.59 10.64 3.12
N ARG A 39 10.22 11.51 2.17
CA ARG A 39 10.37 11.31 0.72
C ARG A 39 9.90 9.91 0.31
N LEU A 40 8.70 9.53 0.74
CA LEU A 40 8.09 8.30 0.27
C LEU A 40 7.75 8.45 -1.22
N ALA A 41 7.77 7.33 -1.93
CA ALA A 41 7.33 7.34 -3.31
C ALA A 41 5.81 7.53 -3.33
N GLU A 42 5.33 8.55 -4.05
CA GLU A 42 3.92 8.91 -4.08
C GLU A 42 3.18 8.06 -5.13
N VAL A 43 1.88 7.83 -4.88
CA VAL A 43 0.96 7.28 -5.89
C VAL A 43 0.54 8.44 -6.79
N GLU A 44 0.82 8.32 -8.10
CA GLU A 44 0.49 9.34 -9.08
C GLU A 44 -0.98 9.24 -9.53
N ASP A 45 -1.44 8.03 -9.86
CA ASP A 45 -2.81 7.80 -10.34
C ASP A 45 -3.72 7.34 -9.20
N LEU A 46 -4.21 8.32 -8.43
CA LEU A 46 -5.11 8.07 -7.30
C LEU A 46 -6.45 7.48 -7.74
N ALA A 47 -6.93 7.83 -8.94
CA ALA A 47 -8.21 7.37 -9.46
C ALA A 47 -8.15 5.88 -9.80
N ALA A 48 -7.12 5.45 -10.54
CA ALA A 48 -6.89 4.04 -10.81
C ALA A 48 -6.69 3.25 -9.51
N ALA A 49 -5.89 3.78 -8.58
CA ALA A 49 -5.62 3.14 -7.28
C ALA A 49 -6.82 3.12 -6.32
N GLY A 50 -7.94 3.79 -6.66
CA GLY A 50 -9.11 3.89 -5.79
C GLY A 50 -8.86 4.65 -4.49
N LEU A 51 -7.91 5.59 -4.48
CA LEU A 51 -7.50 6.34 -3.30
C LEU A 51 -8.18 7.72 -3.25
N PRO A 52 -8.89 8.06 -2.16
CA PRO A 52 -9.62 9.33 -2.06
C PRO A 52 -8.69 10.52 -1.75
N ARG A 53 -7.40 10.29 -1.51
CA ARG A 53 -6.43 11.32 -1.12
C ARG A 53 -5.00 10.92 -1.46
N ALA A 54 -4.16 11.94 -1.62
CA ALA A 54 -2.72 11.79 -1.85
C ALA A 54 -2.10 10.86 -0.81
N SER A 55 -1.37 9.86 -1.31
CA SER A 55 -0.82 8.78 -0.51
C SER A 55 0.53 8.36 -1.09
N GLY A 56 1.41 7.86 -0.22
CA GLY A 56 2.72 7.34 -0.60
C GLY A 56 2.96 5.94 -0.05
N PHE A 57 3.80 5.19 -0.76
CA PHE A 57 4.23 3.85 -0.39
C PHE A 57 5.20 3.90 0.79
N ARG A 58 4.91 3.15 1.85
CA ARG A 58 5.89 2.89 2.90
C ARG A 58 7.07 2.14 2.29
N ARG A 59 8.28 2.36 2.81
CA ARG A 59 9.49 1.70 2.29
C ARG A 59 9.55 0.20 2.58
N ARG A 60 8.89 -0.28 3.63
CA ARG A 60 8.92 -1.70 3.99
C ARG A 60 7.69 -2.43 3.46
N SER A 61 7.92 -3.59 2.85
CA SER A 61 6.86 -4.55 2.55
C SER A 61 6.53 -5.41 3.77
N VAL A 62 5.34 -5.97 3.76
CA VAL A 62 4.82 -6.86 4.80
C VAL A 62 4.19 -8.06 4.11
N VAL A 63 4.37 -9.25 4.68
CA VAL A 63 3.69 -10.46 4.21
C VAL A 63 2.44 -10.68 5.04
N VAL A 64 1.32 -10.94 4.39
CA VAL A 64 0.00 -11.12 5.01
C VAL A 64 -0.68 -12.36 4.44
N ASP A 65 -1.65 -12.90 5.17
CA ASP A 65 -2.54 -13.91 4.60
C ASP A 65 -3.57 -13.22 3.70
N LEU A 66 -3.98 -13.86 2.61
CA LEU A 66 -5.02 -13.33 1.73
C LEU A 66 -6.33 -13.03 2.49
N THR A 67 -6.65 -13.72 3.58
CA THR A 67 -7.84 -13.40 4.39
C THR A 67 -7.75 -12.08 5.15
N ASP A 68 -6.57 -11.50 5.29
CA ASP A 68 -6.40 -10.17 5.90
C ASP A 68 -6.73 -9.04 4.90
N ILE A 69 -6.94 -9.37 3.63
CA ILE A 69 -7.34 -8.43 2.59
C ILE A 69 -8.88 -8.36 2.57
N VAL A 70 -9.39 -7.28 3.16
CA VAL A 70 -10.84 -7.05 3.31
C VAL A 70 -11.55 -6.57 2.04
N GLY A 71 -10.80 -6.19 1.00
CA GLY A 71 -11.35 -5.71 -0.26
C GLY A 71 -10.30 -5.12 -1.18
N ILE A 72 -10.68 -4.97 -2.46
CA ILE A 72 -9.85 -4.35 -3.50
C ILE A 72 -10.45 -2.97 -3.80
N ALA A 73 -9.64 -1.92 -3.59
CA ALA A 73 -10.08 -0.54 -3.82
C ALA A 73 -9.93 -0.10 -5.29
N GLY A 74 -8.96 -0.67 -6.00
CA GLY A 74 -8.61 -0.32 -7.37
C GLY A 74 -7.35 -1.05 -7.83
N GLU A 75 -6.82 -0.64 -8.97
CA GLU A 75 -5.62 -1.20 -9.59
C GLU A 75 -4.58 -0.11 -9.83
N LEU A 76 -3.31 -0.39 -9.54
CA LEU A 76 -2.25 0.59 -9.78
C LEU A 76 -2.00 0.78 -11.27
N SER A 77 -1.78 2.04 -11.66
CA SER A 77 -1.23 2.37 -12.97
C SER A 77 0.11 1.66 -13.21
N GLU A 78 0.52 1.54 -14.46
CA GLU A 78 1.81 0.91 -14.80
C GLU A 78 3.00 1.59 -14.09
N ARG A 79 2.99 2.93 -14.03
CA ARG A 79 4.04 3.70 -13.33
C ARG A 79 4.05 3.40 -11.83
N ASP A 80 2.88 3.42 -11.20
CA ASP A 80 2.78 3.17 -9.76
C ASP A 80 3.15 1.72 -9.41
N ARG A 81 2.92 0.75 -10.31
CA ARG A 81 3.35 -0.65 -10.14
C ARG A 81 4.87 -0.78 -10.10
N ILE A 82 5.58 -0.11 -11.00
CA ILE A 82 7.05 -0.10 -11.02
C ILE A 82 7.58 0.45 -9.69
N VAL A 83 6.97 1.55 -9.21
CA VAL A 83 7.37 2.19 -7.95
C VAL A 83 7.08 1.30 -6.74
N ALA A 84 5.92 0.65 -6.69
CA ALA A 84 5.54 -0.22 -5.57
C ALA A 84 6.46 -1.45 -5.42
N THR A 85 6.97 -1.95 -6.54
CA THR A 85 7.80 -3.16 -6.63
C THR A 85 9.30 -2.88 -6.52
N ALA A 86 9.75 -1.64 -6.78
CA ALA A 86 11.12 -1.22 -6.55
C ALA A 86 11.50 -1.38 -5.06
N ALA A 87 12.56 -2.16 -4.79
CA ALA A 87 13.00 -2.56 -3.46
C ALA A 87 13.71 -1.43 -2.70
#